data_AF-A0A063BE60-F1
#
_entry.id   AF-A0A063BE60-F1
#
_cell.length_a   1.000
_cell.length_b   1.000
_cell.length_c   1.000
_cell.angle_alpha   90.00
_cell.angle_beta   90.00
_cell.angle_gamma   90.00
#
_symmetry.space_group_name_H-M   'P 1'
#
loop_
_entity.id
_entity.type
_entity.pdbx_description
1 polymer ?
#
loop_
_entity_poly.entity_id
_entity_poly.type
_entity_poly.pdbx_seq_one_letter_code
_entity_poly.pdbx_strand_id
1 'polypeptide(L)'
;MAAARGALAAPPLLAESDPAAKALGYRANAATVDTSHFPKYQAGQRCSNCRFYGGSATDAAASCPMFPGKAVAGDGWCNVYAKRA
;
A
#
# COMPACT_ATOMS: atom_id res chain seq x y z
N MET A 1 -20.91 -33.37 8.01
CA MET A 1 -21.03 -32.16 7.17
C MET A 1 -19.65 -31.53 7.06
N ALA A 2 -19.04 -31.56 5.87
CA ALA A 2 -17.72 -30.96 5.65
C ALA A 2 -17.88 -29.44 5.55
N ALA A 3 -17.36 -28.70 6.53
CA ALA A 3 -17.30 -27.25 6.47
C ALA A 3 -16.38 -26.86 5.30
N ALA A 4 -16.96 -26.26 4.26
CA ALA A 4 -16.21 -25.57 3.24
C ALA A 4 -15.35 -24.51 3.93
N ARG A 5 -14.02 -24.69 3.86
CA ARG A 5 -13.08 -23.61 4.14
C ARG A 5 -13.37 -22.52 3.11
N GLY A 6 -14.15 -21.52 3.50
CA GLY A 6 -14.31 -20.32 2.69
C GLY A 6 -12.92 -19.78 2.41
N ALA A 7 -12.51 -19.80 1.14
CA ALA A 7 -11.32 -19.10 0.73
C ALA A 7 -11.52 -17.64 1.13
N LEU A 8 -10.78 -17.15 2.12
CA LEU A 8 -10.69 -15.71 2.36
C LEU A 8 -10.11 -15.12 1.08
N ALA A 9 -10.96 -14.48 0.28
CA ALA A 9 -10.50 -13.73 -0.88
C ALA A 9 -9.47 -12.71 -0.40
N ALA A 10 -8.35 -12.59 -1.13
CA ALA A 10 -7.37 -11.57 -0.83
C ALA A 10 -8.07 -10.19 -0.80
N PRO A 11 -7.71 -9.29 0.14
CA PRO A 11 -8.28 -7.96 0.19
C PRO A 11 -8.15 -7.26 -1.17
N PRO A 12 -9.17 -6.54 -1.63
CA PRO A 12 -9.08 -5.83 -2.89
C PRO A 12 -7.96 -4.78 -2.82
N LEU A 13 -7.28 -4.56 -3.95
CA LEU A 13 -6.29 -3.49 -4.07
C LEU A 13 -6.94 -2.12 -3.83
N LEU A 14 -6.21 -1.27 -3.13
CA LEU A 14 -6.58 0.12 -2.91
C LEU A 14 -6.53 0.87 -4.25
N ALA A 15 -7.67 1.40 -4.67
CA ALA A 15 -7.76 2.29 -5.82
C ALA A 15 -7.26 3.68 -5.43
N GLU A 16 -6.49 4.33 -6.32
CA GLU A 16 -6.03 5.72 -6.09
C GLU A 16 -7.20 6.72 -6.04
N SER A 17 -8.36 6.35 -6.59
CA SER A 17 -9.58 7.15 -6.52
C SER A 17 -10.29 7.10 -5.16
N ASP A 18 -9.94 6.14 -4.29
CA ASP A 18 -10.52 5.99 -2.96
C ASP A 18 -10.28 7.26 -2.11
N PRO A 19 -11.29 7.76 -1.38
CA PRO A 19 -11.11 8.93 -0.52
C PRO A 19 -9.94 8.81 0.48
N ALA A 20 -9.71 7.62 1.05
CA ALA A 20 -8.59 7.39 1.95
C ALA A 20 -7.24 7.43 1.22
N ALA A 21 -7.19 6.88 0.00
CA ALA A 21 -6.01 6.95 -0.86
C ALA A 21 -5.66 8.40 -1.19
N LYS A 22 -6.64 9.21 -1.58
CA LYS A 22 -6.45 10.64 -1.88
C LYS A 22 -5.95 11.42 -0.67
N ALA A 23 -6.54 11.19 0.51
CA ALA A 23 -6.17 11.88 1.75
C ALA A 23 -4.70 11.67 2.14
N LEU A 24 -4.14 10.48 1.88
CA LEU A 24 -2.75 10.16 2.18
C LEU A 24 -1.81 10.26 0.96
N GLY A 25 -2.32 10.72 -0.19
CA GLY A 25 -1.52 10.82 -1.41
C GLY A 25 -1.04 9.48 -1.94
N TYR A 26 -1.81 8.41 -1.75
CA TYR A 26 -1.42 7.08 -2.22
C TYR A 26 -1.28 7.05 -3.75
N ARG A 27 -0.21 6.42 -4.22
CA ARG A 27 0.00 5.99 -5.60
C ARG A 27 0.34 4.51 -5.59
N ALA A 28 -0.20 3.75 -6.53
CA ALA A 28 0.11 2.34 -6.71
C ALA A 28 1.53 2.14 -7.30
N ASN A 29 2.11 3.20 -7.88
CA ASN A 29 3.49 3.24 -8.34
C ASN A 29 4.19 4.49 -7.77
N ALA A 30 5.22 4.29 -6.97
CA ALA A 30 6.00 5.37 -6.36
C ALA A 30 6.64 6.32 -7.39
N ALA A 31 6.89 5.85 -8.63
CA ALA A 31 7.42 6.68 -9.70
C ALA A 31 6.42 7.72 -10.23
N THR A 32 5.13 7.58 -9.93
CA THR A 32 4.07 8.53 -10.34
C THR A 32 3.70 9.50 -9.23
N VAL A 33 4.42 9.49 -8.10
CA VAL A 33 4.22 10.45 -7.02
C VAL A 33 4.56 11.86 -7.52
N ASP A 34 3.62 12.77 -7.36
CA ASP A 34 3.81 14.18 -7.64
C ASP A 34 4.62 14.82 -6.50
N THR A 35 5.91 15.02 -6.74
CA THR A 35 6.85 15.55 -5.75
C THR A 35 6.62 17.02 -5.41
N SER A 36 5.89 17.76 -6.25
CA SER A 36 5.50 19.14 -5.95
C SER A 36 4.47 19.19 -4.82
N HIS A 37 3.56 18.22 -4.79
CA HIS A 37 2.54 18.07 -3.74
C HIS A 37 3.03 17.22 -2.56
N PHE A 38 3.98 16.31 -2.78
CA PHE A 38 4.50 15.39 -1.77
C PHE A 38 6.03 15.51 -1.61
N PRO A 39 6.54 16.65 -1.09
CA PRO A 39 7.99 16.91 -0.99
C PRO A 39 8.72 15.97 -0.02
N LYS A 40 7.99 15.18 0.78
CA LYS A 40 8.55 14.14 1.67
C LYS A 40 8.95 12.86 0.92
N TYR A 41 8.45 12.66 -0.30
CA TYR A 41 8.84 11.52 -1.11
C TYR A 41 10.32 11.59 -1.46
N GLN A 42 10.99 10.44 -1.39
CA GLN A 42 12.36 10.28 -1.86
C GLN A 42 12.42 9.07 -2.79
N ALA A 43 13.27 9.16 -3.81
CA ALA A 43 13.45 8.06 -4.75
C ALA A 43 13.82 6.76 -4.01
N GLY A 44 13.18 5.66 -4.40
CA GLY A 44 13.35 4.35 -3.77
C GLY A 44 12.46 4.08 -2.56
N GLN A 45 11.69 5.06 -2.06
CA GLN A 45 10.64 4.79 -1.07
C GLN A 45 9.48 4.04 -1.72
N ARG A 46 9.14 2.87 -1.19
CA ARG A 46 8.05 2.01 -1.69
C ARG A 46 7.30 1.39 -0.53
N CYS A 47 6.06 0.94 -0.75
CA CYS A 47 5.31 0.18 0.26
C CYS A 47 6.11 -1.07 0.68
N SER A 48 6.72 -1.80 -0.25
CA SER A 48 7.50 -3.01 0.03
C SER A 48 8.67 -2.80 1.01
N ASN A 49 9.24 -1.59 1.09
CA ASN A 49 10.28 -1.23 2.07
C ASN A 49 9.79 -0.29 3.19
N CYS A 50 8.48 -0.10 3.31
CA CYS A 50 7.83 0.64 4.38
C CYS A 50 7.61 -0.27 5.60
N ARG A 51 7.82 0.26 6.81
CA ARG A 51 7.57 -0.42 8.10
C ARG A 51 6.14 -0.98 8.23
N PHE A 52 5.17 -0.32 7.60
CA PHE A 52 3.74 -0.64 7.76
C PHE A 52 3.23 -1.69 6.78
N TYR A 53 4.04 -2.12 5.82
CA TYR A 53 3.63 -3.11 4.83
C TYR A 53 3.55 -4.49 5.47
N GLY A 54 2.38 -5.13 5.38
CA GLY A 54 2.11 -6.40 6.04
C GLY A 54 2.69 -7.64 5.33
N GLY A 55 3.32 -7.47 4.17
CA GLY A 55 3.89 -8.54 3.37
C GLY A 55 5.42 -8.55 3.34
N SER A 56 5.97 -9.52 2.61
CA SER A 56 7.39 -9.62 2.29
C SER A 56 7.81 -8.53 1.30
N ALA A 57 9.10 -8.19 1.22
CA ALA A 57 9.60 -7.16 0.29
C ALA A 57 9.38 -7.53 -1.20
N THR A 58 9.08 -8.80 -1.50
CA THR A 58 8.84 -9.31 -2.85
C THR A 58 7.36 -9.49 -3.17
N ASP A 59 6.47 -9.34 -2.19
CA ASP A 59 5.03 -9.47 -2.43
C ASP A 59 4.54 -8.30 -3.28
N ALA A 60 3.77 -8.59 -4.33
CA ALA A 60 3.22 -7.57 -5.22
C ALA A 60 2.20 -6.66 -4.51
N ALA A 61 1.52 -7.17 -3.49
CA ALA A 61 0.60 -6.40 -2.67
C ALA A 61 0.44 -7.00 -1.27
N ALA A 62 0.17 -6.15 -0.29
CA ALA A 62 -0.11 -6.59 1.08
C ALA A 62 -0.96 -5.58 1.84
N SER A 63 -1.41 -5.96 3.03
CA SER A 63 -2.15 -5.06 3.91
C SER A 63 -1.28 -3.88 4.37
N CYS A 64 -1.94 -2.76 4.66
CA CYS A 64 -1.34 -1.60 5.30
C CYS A 64 -2.35 -1.05 6.32
N PRO A 65 -1.97 -0.80 7.59
CA PRO A 65 -2.90 -0.39 8.65
C PRO A 65 -3.63 0.93 8.37
N MET A 66 -3.13 1.74 7.44
CA MET A 66 -3.73 3.01 6.99
C MET A 66 -4.97 2.78 6.11
N PHE A 67 -5.08 1.58 5.53
CA PHE A 67 -6.11 1.22 4.56
C PHE A 67 -6.77 -0.10 4.99
N PRO A 68 -7.54 -0.11 6.09
CA PRO A 68 -8.14 -1.32 6.62
C PRO A 68 -9.05 -2.00 5.59
N GLY A 69 -8.92 -3.32 5.46
CA GLY A 69 -9.69 -4.12 4.50
C GLY A 69 -9.25 -4.00 3.03
N LYS A 70 -8.16 -3.28 2.75
CA LYS A 70 -7.56 -3.17 1.41
C LYS A 70 -6.11 -3.64 1.41
N ALA A 71 -5.60 -3.95 0.22
CA ALA A 71 -4.18 -4.19 -0.01
C ALA A 71 -3.56 -3.01 -0.78
N VAL A 72 -2.33 -2.63 -0.44
CA VAL A 72 -1.54 -1.65 -1.19
C VAL A 72 -0.55 -2.38 -2.10
N ALA A 73 -0.25 -1.80 -3.26
CA ALA A 73 0.78 -2.31 -4.15
C ALA A 73 2.15 -2.19 -3.49
N GLY A 74 3.00 -3.21 -3.61
CA GLY A 74 4.37 -3.20 -3.10
C GLY A 74 5.20 -2.05 -3.68
N ASP A 75 5.00 -1.73 -4.96
CA ASP A 75 5.65 -0.59 -5.63
C ASP A 75 5.00 0.77 -5.33
N GLY A 76 3.92 0.78 -4.54
CA GLY A 76 3.20 2.01 -4.21
C GLY A 76 3.92 2.90 -3.21
N TRP A 77 3.31 4.03 -2.89
CA TRP A 77 3.78 4.97 -1.87
C TRP A 77 2.62 5.78 -1.31
N CYS A 78 2.72 6.27 -0.07
CA CYS A 78 1.83 7.28 0.50
C CYS A 78 2.61 8.20 1.46
N ASN A 79 2.04 9.37 1.79
CA ASN A 79 2.70 10.44 2.54
C ASN A 79 3.08 10.09 4.00
N VAL A 80 2.56 8.97 4.51
CA VAL A 80 2.89 8.41 5.83
C VAL A 80 3.94 7.29 5.75
N TYR A 81 4.66 7.19 4.63
CA TYR A 81 5.81 6.31 4.48
C TYR A 81 6.77 6.44 5.67
N ALA A 82 7.19 5.30 6.20
CA ALA A 82 8.24 5.19 7.20
C ALA A 82 9.16 4.04 6.79
N LYS A 83 10.46 4.33 6.63
CA LYS A 83 11.46 3.32 6.26
C LYS A 83 11.45 2.18 7.28
N ARG A 84 11.46 0.93 6.81
CA ARG A 84 11.65 -0.24 7.67
C ARG A 84 13.08 -0.17 8.28
N ALA A 85 13.19 -0.51 9.57
CA ALA A 85 14.47 -0.53 10.28
C ALA A 85 15.32 -1.72 9.81
#